data_AF-A0A7T0LKM6-F1
#
_entry.id   AF-A0A7T0LKM6-F1
#
_cell.length_a   1.000
_cell.length_b   1.000
_cell.length_c   1.000
_cell.angle_alpha   90.00
_cell.angle_beta   90.00
_cell.angle_gamma   90.00
#
_symmetry.space_group_name_H-M   'P 1'
#
loop_
_entity.id
_entity.type
_entity.pdbx_description
1 polymer ?
#
loop_
_entity_poly.entity_id
_entity_poly.type
_entity_poly.pdbx_seq_one_letter_code
_entity_poly.pdbx_strand_id
1 'polypeptide(L)'
;MSAGARRARPERGSRCGDERGFIRVGEYGPRHGGEHGSGTVMALAIIAVLLVLAVGATALMQAQAAAGRARLAADLAALGGATALSSILAPAEPCSVARQVAEANGAVLTGCTVEGEDVTVRVVVGVSVLGVGRAASAAARAGPAE
;
A
#
# COMPACT_ATOMS: atom_id res chain seq x y z
N MET A 1 -80.60 -24.22 55.42
CA MET A 1 -81.00 -23.28 54.35
C MET A 1 -79.80 -22.46 53.92
N SER A 2 -79.63 -22.32 52.60
CA SER A 2 -79.10 -21.17 51.84
C SER A 2 -77.75 -20.54 52.22
N ALA A 3 -76.88 -20.10 51.33
CA ALA A 3 -76.70 -20.13 49.86
C ALA A 3 -75.25 -19.63 49.69
N GLY A 4 -74.40 -20.17 48.82
CA GLY A 4 -74.48 -20.02 47.38
C GLY A 4 -73.88 -18.67 46.94
N ALA A 5 -72.59 -18.63 46.58
CA ALA A 5 -72.06 -17.71 45.56
C ALA A 5 -70.65 -18.14 45.13
N ARG A 6 -70.56 -18.60 43.87
CA ARG A 6 -69.35 -19.05 43.18
C ARG A 6 -68.45 -17.85 42.86
N ARG A 7 -67.13 -17.98 43.01
CA ARG A 7 -66.15 -17.07 42.40
C ARG A 7 -65.37 -17.79 41.30
N ALA A 8 -65.39 -17.18 40.13
CA ALA A 8 -64.73 -17.64 38.92
C ALA A 8 -63.20 -17.54 39.01
N ARG A 9 -62.52 -18.53 38.43
CA ARG A 9 -61.08 -18.49 38.13
C ARG A 9 -60.85 -17.77 36.81
N PRO A 10 -59.87 -16.86 36.70
CA PRO A 10 -59.30 -16.51 35.41
C PRO A 10 -58.14 -17.44 35.08
N GLU A 11 -58.29 -18.20 34.00
CA GLU A 11 -57.20 -18.92 33.35
C GLU A 11 -56.27 -17.91 32.67
N ARG A 12 -54.98 -17.94 33.04
CA ARG A 12 -53.95 -17.16 32.35
C ARG A 12 -53.30 -18.07 31.31
N GLY A 13 -53.76 -17.88 30.08
CA GLY A 13 -53.28 -18.57 28.89
C GLY A 13 -51.80 -18.31 28.62
N SER A 14 -51.18 -19.38 28.12
CA SER A 14 -49.83 -19.45 27.55
C SER A 14 -49.58 -18.34 26.54
N ARG A 15 -48.44 -17.65 26.69
CA ARG A 15 -47.87 -16.84 25.61
C ARG A 15 -46.72 -17.62 24.97
N CYS A 16 -46.88 -17.82 23.67
CA CYS A 16 -45.87 -18.28 22.73
C CYS A 16 -44.97 -17.09 22.33
N GLY A 17 -43.68 -17.36 22.17
CA GLY A 17 -42.76 -16.61 21.29
C GLY A 17 -42.07 -15.38 21.87
N ASP A 18 -40.74 -15.45 22.02
CA ASP A 18 -39.76 -14.62 21.27
C ASP A 18 -38.34 -14.99 21.77
N GLU A 19 -37.77 -16.10 21.29
CA GLU A 19 -36.34 -16.40 21.48
C GLU A 19 -35.50 -15.64 20.44
N ARG A 20 -35.70 -14.33 20.35
CA ARG A 20 -34.81 -13.49 19.53
C ARG A 20 -33.58 -13.15 20.34
N GLY A 21 -32.47 -13.68 19.85
CA GLY A 21 -31.14 -13.52 20.40
C GLY A 21 -30.83 -12.05 20.67
N PHE A 22 -30.38 -11.80 21.89
CA PHE A 22 -29.57 -10.63 22.18
C PHE A 22 -28.13 -11.09 22.29
N ILE A 23 -27.40 -10.95 21.18
CA ILE A 23 -25.98 -10.60 21.28
C ILE A 23 -25.96 -9.36 22.17
N ARG A 24 -25.54 -9.51 23.42
CA ARG A 24 -25.14 -8.36 24.22
C ARG A 24 -23.86 -7.83 23.60
N VAL A 25 -24.02 -6.94 22.63
CA VAL A 25 -23.03 -5.90 22.39
C VAL A 25 -22.88 -5.20 23.74
N GLY A 26 -21.75 -5.45 24.40
CA GLY A 26 -21.40 -4.73 25.61
C GLY A 26 -21.41 -3.25 25.27
N GLU A 27 -22.42 -2.54 25.78
CA GLU A 27 -22.42 -1.09 25.85
C GLU A 27 -21.17 -0.68 26.64
N TYR A 28 -20.10 -0.32 25.92
CA TYR A 28 -19.08 0.57 26.44
C TYR A 28 -19.71 1.98 26.53
N GLY A 29 -20.67 2.12 27.45
CA GLY A 29 -21.16 3.43 27.87
C GLY A 29 -20.07 4.09 28.72
N PRO A 30 -19.53 5.26 28.33
CA PRO A 30 -18.50 5.90 29.12
C PRO A 30 -19.11 6.41 30.44
N ARG A 31 -18.58 5.93 31.56
CA ARG A 31 -18.85 6.49 32.88
C ARG A 31 -18.23 7.89 32.95
N HIS A 32 -19.04 8.92 32.78
CA HIS A 32 -18.62 10.32 32.95
C HIS A 32 -18.53 10.66 34.43
N GLY A 33 -17.50 10.14 35.10
CA GLY A 33 -17.04 10.62 36.40
C GLY A 33 -15.92 11.64 36.19
N GLY A 34 -16.23 12.93 36.18
CA GLY A 34 -15.25 14.00 36.37
C GLY A 34 -13.99 13.99 35.48
N GLU A 35 -14.05 13.57 34.22
CA GLU A 35 -12.89 13.57 33.31
C GLU A 35 -12.74 14.90 32.55
N HIS A 36 -12.41 16.00 33.22
CA HIS A 36 -12.25 17.30 32.55
C HIS A 36 -10.85 17.53 31.95
N GLY A 37 -10.10 16.48 31.60
CA GLY A 37 -8.81 16.66 30.91
C GLY A 37 -8.02 15.40 30.55
N SER A 38 -8.15 14.28 31.27
CA SER A 38 -7.32 13.08 31.00
C SER A 38 -7.72 12.37 29.70
N GLY A 39 -9.03 12.16 29.48
CA GLY A 39 -9.53 11.48 28.28
C GLY A 39 -9.22 12.23 26.98
N THR A 40 -9.29 13.56 26.99
CA THR A 40 -8.93 14.39 25.84
C THR A 40 -7.42 14.38 25.57
N VAL A 41 -6.58 14.42 26.62
CA VAL A 41 -5.12 14.31 26.46
C VAL A 41 -4.74 12.95 25.88
N MET A 42 -5.34 11.86 26.35
CA MET A 42 -5.09 10.52 25.81
C MET A 42 -5.52 10.42 24.35
N ALA A 43 -6.70 10.93 24.01
CA ALA A 43 -7.20 10.96 22.63
C ALA A 43 -6.28 11.77 21.71
N LEU A 44 -5.84 12.97 22.15
CA LEU A 44 -4.90 13.80 21.40
C LEU A 44 -3.54 13.11 21.20
N ALA A 45 -3.04 12.40 22.21
CA ALA A 45 -1.80 11.63 22.10
C ALA A 45 -1.91 10.53 21.04
N ILE A 46 -3.02 9.78 21.04
CA ILE A 46 -3.27 8.74 20.03
C ILE A 46 -3.36 9.35 18.63
N ILE A 47 -4.13 10.42 18.46
CA ILE A 47 -4.26 11.12 17.18
C ILE A 47 -2.88 11.61 16.70
N ALA A 48 -2.10 12.22 17.59
CA ALA A 48 -0.75 12.68 17.26
C ALA A 48 0.16 11.53 16.80
N VAL A 49 0.14 10.38 17.49
CA VAL A 49 0.90 9.19 17.08
C VAL A 49 0.44 8.68 15.71
N LEU A 50 -0.87 8.58 15.47
CA LEU A 50 -1.42 8.15 14.18
C LEU A 50 -0.99 9.10 13.04
N LEU A 51 -1.02 10.41 13.29
CA LEU A 51 -0.55 11.40 12.31
C LEU A 51 0.95 11.26 12.04
N VAL A 52 1.78 11.07 13.07
CA VAL A 52 3.22 10.83 12.90
C VAL A 52 3.47 9.57 12.08
N LEU A 53 2.76 8.48 12.36
CA LEU A 53 2.87 7.23 11.60
C LEU A 53 2.41 7.41 10.14
N ALA A 54 1.30 8.11 9.90
CA ALA A 54 0.80 8.38 8.55
C ALA A 54 1.79 9.24 7.74
N VAL A 55 2.33 10.31 8.34
CA VAL A 55 3.36 11.14 7.70
C VAL A 55 4.65 10.34 7.45
N GLY A 56 5.08 9.52 8.42
CA GLY A 56 6.23 8.64 8.24
C GLY A 56 6.02 7.62 7.10
N ALA A 57 4.85 6.99 7.04
CA ALA A 57 4.51 6.02 6.00
C ALA A 57 4.45 6.65 4.60
N THR A 58 3.87 7.85 4.48
CA THR A 58 3.87 8.58 3.19
C THR A 58 5.27 8.92 2.74
N ALA A 59 6.15 9.40 3.62
CA ALA A 59 7.55 9.66 3.29
C ALA A 59 8.28 8.40 2.78
N LEU A 60 8.06 7.24 3.43
CA LEU A 60 8.61 5.96 3.00
C LEU A 60 8.06 5.53 1.64
N MET A 61 6.74 5.65 1.42
CA MET A 61 6.11 5.33 0.13
C MET A 61 6.70 6.16 -1.01
N GLN A 62 6.92 7.46 -0.81
CA GLN A 62 7.55 8.32 -1.81
C GLN A 62 8.97 7.86 -2.16
N ALA A 63 9.76 7.47 -1.15
CA ALA A 63 11.12 6.98 -1.35
C ALA A 63 11.14 5.64 -2.12
N GLN A 64 10.24 4.73 -1.77
CA GLN A 64 10.14 3.43 -2.45
C GLN A 64 9.61 3.56 -3.88
N ALA A 65 8.65 4.45 -4.11
CA ALA A 65 8.15 4.72 -5.46
C ALA A 65 9.23 5.29 -6.37
N ALA A 66 10.14 6.12 -5.85
CA ALA A 66 11.29 6.62 -6.58
C ALA A 66 12.26 5.49 -6.98
N ALA A 67 12.63 4.64 -6.02
CA ALA A 67 13.51 3.50 -6.27
C ALA A 67 12.88 2.48 -7.24
N GLY A 68 11.57 2.23 -7.11
CA GLY A 68 10.82 1.33 -7.99
C GLY A 68 10.82 1.80 -9.44
N ARG A 69 10.59 3.10 -9.68
CA ARG A 69 10.65 3.67 -11.04
C ARG A 69 12.03 3.52 -11.66
N ALA A 70 13.09 3.77 -10.90
CA ALA A 70 14.46 3.61 -11.40
C ALA A 70 14.76 2.15 -11.79
N ARG A 71 14.30 1.18 -10.99
CA ARG A 71 14.47 -0.26 -11.28
C ARG A 71 13.72 -0.67 -12.55
N LEU A 72 12.43 -0.33 -12.65
CA LEU A 72 11.62 -0.63 -13.82
C LEU A 72 12.23 -0.05 -15.11
N ALA A 73 12.72 1.20 -15.05
CA ALA A 73 13.39 1.82 -16.19
C ALA A 73 14.70 1.09 -16.57
N ALA A 74 15.49 0.65 -15.58
CA ALA A 74 16.71 -0.10 -15.81
C ALA A 74 16.41 -1.46 -16.48
N ASP A 75 15.41 -2.19 -15.98
CA ASP A 75 15.03 -3.51 -16.47
C ASP A 75 14.53 -3.45 -17.92
N LEU A 76 13.67 -2.48 -18.25
CA LEU A 76 13.19 -2.29 -19.62
C LEU A 76 14.31 -1.88 -20.56
N ALA A 77 15.23 -1.02 -20.12
CA ALA A 77 16.37 -0.60 -20.92
C ALA A 77 17.33 -1.76 -21.19
N ALA A 78 17.58 -2.62 -20.19
CA ALA A 78 18.40 -3.83 -20.34
C ALA A 78 17.76 -4.82 -21.32
N LEU A 79 16.46 -5.09 -21.17
CA LEU A 79 15.72 -5.96 -22.08
C LEU A 79 15.69 -5.42 -23.50
N GLY A 80 15.47 -4.12 -23.70
CA GLY A 80 15.50 -3.46 -25.01
C GLY A 80 16.88 -3.54 -25.68
N GLY A 81 17.94 -3.36 -24.91
CA GLY A 81 19.31 -3.54 -25.38
C GLY A 81 19.60 -5.00 -25.77
N ALA A 82 19.18 -5.97 -24.96
CA ALA A 82 19.35 -7.38 -25.26
C ALA A 82 18.55 -7.82 -26.49
N THR A 83 17.30 -7.34 -26.65
CA THR A 83 16.50 -7.64 -27.87
C THR A 83 17.13 -7.06 -29.12
N ALA A 84 17.72 -5.86 -29.04
CA ALA A 84 18.44 -5.27 -30.17
C ALA A 84 19.70 -6.08 -30.52
N LEU A 85 20.41 -6.60 -29.51
CA LEU A 85 21.59 -7.44 -29.69
C LEU A 85 21.24 -8.78 -30.37
N SER A 86 20.13 -9.41 -30.00
CA SER A 86 19.69 -10.70 -30.57
C SER A 86 18.87 -10.57 -31.86
N SER A 87 18.46 -9.36 -32.27
CA SER A 87 17.62 -9.15 -33.44
C SER A 87 18.44 -9.23 -34.73
N ILE A 88 18.18 -10.26 -35.53
CA ILE A 88 18.80 -10.43 -36.86
C ILE A 88 18.06 -9.57 -37.92
N LEU A 89 16.78 -9.26 -37.68
CA LEU A 89 15.90 -8.63 -38.67
C LEU A 89 16.02 -7.10 -38.71
N ALA A 90 16.38 -6.48 -37.59
CA ALA A 90 16.57 -5.03 -37.47
C ALA A 90 17.79 -4.75 -36.59
N PRO A 91 19.01 -4.79 -37.17
CA PRO A 91 20.23 -4.54 -36.40
C PRO A 91 20.25 -3.08 -35.94
N ALA A 92 20.31 -2.89 -34.63
CA ALA A 92 20.43 -1.59 -33.99
C ALA A 92 21.50 -1.66 -32.90
N GLU A 93 22.20 -0.55 -32.68
CA GLU A 93 23.18 -0.44 -31.59
C GLU A 93 22.46 -0.62 -30.23
N PRO A 94 22.79 -1.67 -29.45
CA PRO A 94 22.04 -2.05 -28.25
C PRO A 94 22.04 -0.95 -27.19
N CYS A 95 23.14 -0.21 -27.05
CA CYS A 95 23.21 0.93 -26.14
C CYS A 95 22.38 2.14 -26.59
N SER A 96 22.13 2.29 -27.90
CA SER A 96 21.24 3.34 -28.39
C SER A 96 19.77 3.03 -28.08
N VAL A 97 19.38 1.75 -28.21
CA VAL A 97 18.03 1.28 -27.89
C VAL A 97 17.79 1.36 -26.39
N ALA A 98 18.75 0.88 -25.58
CA ALA A 98 18.69 1.01 -24.12
C ALA A 98 18.55 2.48 -23.68
N ARG A 99 19.24 3.41 -24.34
CA ARG A 99 19.09 4.85 -24.08
C ARG A 99 17.68 5.36 -24.39
N GLN A 100 17.14 5.06 -25.57
CA GLN A 100 15.79 5.45 -25.95
C GLN A 100 14.76 4.92 -24.96
N VAL A 101 14.90 3.66 -24.53
CA VAL A 101 13.99 3.06 -23.55
C VAL A 101 14.13 3.73 -22.18
N ALA A 102 15.36 4.03 -21.73
CA ALA A 102 15.58 4.74 -20.46
C ALA A 102 14.93 6.13 -20.49
N GLU A 103 15.17 6.91 -21.55
CA GLU A 103 14.61 8.26 -21.73
C GLU A 103 13.09 8.25 -21.81
N ALA A 104 12.50 7.28 -22.54
CA ALA A 104 11.06 7.08 -22.60
C ALA A 104 10.43 6.77 -21.22
N ASN A 105 11.21 6.23 -20.29
CA ASN A 105 10.79 5.95 -18.91
C ASN A 105 11.18 7.05 -17.91
N GLY A 106 11.63 8.22 -18.40
CA GLY A 106 12.01 9.36 -17.55
C GLY A 106 13.30 9.13 -16.77
N ALA A 107 14.16 8.23 -17.26
CA ALA A 107 15.46 7.94 -16.68
C ALA A 107 16.57 8.38 -17.63
N VAL A 108 17.70 8.81 -17.07
CA VAL A 108 18.90 9.15 -17.82
C VAL A 108 19.85 7.96 -17.79
N LEU A 109 20.27 7.51 -18.97
CA LEU A 109 21.29 6.47 -19.10
C LEU A 109 22.65 7.03 -18.67
N THR A 110 23.26 6.44 -17.66
CA THR A 110 24.59 6.84 -17.13
C THR A 110 25.69 5.83 -17.44
N GLY A 111 25.33 4.60 -17.79
CA GLY A 111 26.27 3.59 -18.25
C GLY A 111 25.57 2.51 -19.05
N CYS A 112 26.23 2.03 -20.09
CA CYS A 112 25.81 0.87 -20.88
C CYS A 112 27.07 0.09 -21.25
N THR A 113 27.10 -1.19 -20.90
CA THR A 113 28.19 -2.11 -21.25
C THR A 113 27.60 -3.37 -21.85
N VAL A 114 28.21 -3.84 -22.94
CA VAL A 114 27.83 -5.06 -23.64
C VAL A 114 29.00 -6.03 -23.53
N GLU A 115 28.75 -7.21 -22.97
CA GLU A 115 29.74 -8.25 -22.74
C GLU A 115 29.23 -9.55 -23.38
N GLY A 116 29.71 -9.86 -24.59
CA GLY A 116 29.20 -11.00 -25.36
C GLY A 116 27.73 -10.83 -25.71
N GLU A 117 26.86 -11.63 -25.09
CA GLU A 117 25.39 -11.58 -25.23
C GLU A 117 24.70 -10.87 -24.05
N ASP A 118 25.47 -10.40 -23.05
CA ASP A 118 24.95 -9.68 -21.89
C ASP A 118 24.96 -8.18 -22.10
N VAL A 119 23.86 -7.51 -21.74
CA VAL A 119 23.74 -6.06 -21.72
C VAL A 119 23.49 -5.59 -20.29
N THR A 120 24.43 -4.81 -19.75
CA THR A 120 24.31 -4.18 -18.44
C THR A 120 24.07 -2.68 -18.59
N VAL A 121 23.05 -2.17 -17.92
CA VAL A 121 22.55 -0.82 -18.08
C VAL A 121 22.45 -0.16 -16.71
N ARG A 122 22.93 1.09 -16.59
CA ARG A 122 22.83 1.91 -15.39
C ARG A 122 22.08 3.18 -15.70
N VAL A 123 21.02 3.46 -14.95
CA VAL A 123 20.15 4.61 -15.13
C VAL A 123 20.01 5.42 -13.86
N VAL A 124 19.70 6.70 -14.01
CA VAL A 124 19.40 7.62 -12.91
C VAL A 124 18.06 8.30 -13.17
N VAL A 125 17.18 8.29 -12.17
CA VAL A 125 15.89 8.99 -12.19
C VAL A 125 15.95 10.16 -11.21
N GLY A 126 15.65 11.36 -11.72
CA GLY A 126 15.46 12.53 -10.88
C GLY A 126 14.13 12.47 -10.14
N VAL A 127 14.15 12.64 -8.82
CA VAL A 127 12.95 12.60 -7.97
C VAL A 127 12.96 13.75 -6.99
N SER A 128 11.82 14.42 -6.82
CA SER A 128 11.64 15.46 -5.81
C SER A 128 10.98 14.87 -4.56
N VAL A 129 11.69 14.84 -3.43
CA VAL A 129 11.13 14.39 -2.14
C VAL A 129 11.04 15.60 -1.23
N LEU A 130 9.82 15.99 -0.84
CA LEU A 130 9.56 17.16 0.01
C LEU A 130 10.20 18.46 -0.53
N GLY A 131 10.15 18.68 -1.85
CA GLY A 131 10.74 19.86 -2.50
C GLY A 131 12.27 19.83 -2.65
N VAL A 132 12.95 18.80 -2.13
CA VAL A 132 14.39 18.59 -2.31
C VAL A 132 14.62 17.64 -3.48
N GLY A 133 15.38 18.09 -4.47
CA GLY A 133 15.82 17.26 -5.57
C GLY A 133 16.75 16.14 -5.09
N ARG A 134 16.41 14.90 -5.41
CA ARG A 134 17.22 13.71 -5.20
C ARG A 134 17.34 12.92 -6.50
N ALA A 135 18.32 12.04 -6.55
CA ALA A 135 18.53 11.13 -7.65
C ALA A 135 18.45 9.69 -7.13
N ALA A 136 17.70 8.84 -7.83
CA ALA A 136 17.68 7.40 -7.60
C ALA A 136 18.43 6.71 -8.74
N SER A 137 19.50 6.00 -8.43
CA SER A 137 20.26 5.20 -9.40
C SER A 137 19.83 3.73 -9.34
N ALA A 138 19.70 3.10 -10.50
CA ALA A 138 19.47 1.65 -10.61
C ALA A 138 20.36 1.07 -11.72
N ALA A 139 20.66 -0.22 -11.61
CA ALA A 139 21.36 -0.97 -12.64
C ALA A 139 20.65 -2.32 -12.86
N ALA A 140 20.61 -2.76 -14.11
CA ALA A 140 20.02 -4.03 -14.52
C ALA A 140 20.93 -4.70 -15.56
N ARG A 141 20.97 -6.03 -15.55
CA ARG A 141 21.69 -6.86 -16.53
C ARG A 141 20.67 -7.78 -17.20
N ALA A 142 20.71 -7.85 -18.53
CA ALA A 142 19.92 -8.78 -19.31
C ALA A 142 20.84 -9.64 -20.17
N GLY A 143 20.63 -10.96 -20.14
CA GLY A 143 21.38 -11.95 -20.90
C GLY A 143 20.65 -13.29 -20.90
N PRO A 144 21.07 -14.25 -21.74
CA PRO A 144 20.43 -15.56 -21.83
C PRO A 144 20.48 -16.29 -20.47
N ALA A 145 19.36 -16.91 -20.10
CA ALA A 145 19.30 -17.81 -18.96
C ALA A 145 19.88 -19.16 -19.39
N GLU A 146 20.96 -19.58 -18.74
CA GLU A 146 21.61 -20.88 -18.94
C GLU A 146 20.70 -22.05 -18.51
#